data_AF-A0AAV5ZRV0-F1
#
_entry.id   AF-A0AAV5ZRV0-F1
#
_cell.length_a   1.000
_cell.length_b   1.000
_cell.length_c   1.000
_cell.angle_alpha   90.00
_cell.angle_beta   90.00
_cell.angle_gamma   90.00
#
_symmetry.space_group_name_H-M   'P 1'
#
loop_
_entity.id
_entity.type
_entity.pdbx_description
1 polymer ?
#
loop_
_entity_poly.entity_id
_entity_poly.type
_entity_poly.pdbx_seq_one_letter_code
_entity_poly.pdbx_strand_id
1 'polypeptide(L)' 'MKSEVGSPAAAFALEDTAGTVHRLEQYRGHWLLMVFHRHLH' A
#
# COMPACT_ATOMS: atom_id res chain seq x y z
N MET A 1 -6.52 -7.24 20.59
CA MET A 1 -6.07 -7.03 19.20
C MET A 1 -4.59 -6.70 19.24
N LYS A 2 -3.75 -7.43 18.52
CA LYS A 2 -2.30 -7.18 18.47
C LYS A 2 -2.03 -6.05 17.48
N SER A 3 -1.12 -5.14 17.82
CA SER A 3 -0.71 -4.04 16.95
C SER A 3 0.44 -4.50 16.05
N GLU A 4 0.40 -4.12 14.77
CA GLU A 4 1.48 -4.38 13.78
C GLU A 4 2.37 -3.16 13.55
N VAL A 5 2.26 -2.13 14.39
CA VAL A 5 3.13 -0.94 14.32
C VAL A 5 4.58 -1.35 14.56
N GLY A 6 5.48 -0.97 13.65
CA GLY A 6 6.90 -1.31 13.69
C GLY A 6 7.25 -2.64 13.02
N SER A 7 6.27 -3.48 12.71
CA SER A 7 6.46 -4.64 11.83
C SER A 7 6.69 -4.17 10.38
N PRO A 8 7.41 -4.95 9.54
CA PRO A 8 7.45 -4.71 8.11
C PRO A 8 6.04 -4.63 7.51
N ALA A 9 5.82 -3.67 6.62
CA ALA A 9 4.54 -3.56 5.91
C ALA A 9 4.30 -4.78 5.02
N ALA A 10 3.02 -5.15 4.85
CA ALA A 10 2.62 -6.23 3.95
C ALA A 10 3.01 -5.88 2.50
N ALA A 11 3.63 -6.84 1.81
CA ALA A 11 3.95 -6.68 0.40
C ALA A 11 2.66 -6.51 -0.42
N PHE A 12 2.72 -5.67 -1.46
CA PHE A 12 1.63 -5.48 -2.39
C PHE A 12 2.15 -5.35 -3.82
N ALA A 13 1.29 -5.72 -4.78
CA ALA A 13 1.41 -5.39 -6.19
C ALA A 13 0.00 -4.97 -6.64
N LEU A 14 -0.23 -3.67 -6.77
CA LEU A 14 -1.53 -3.09 -7.07
C LEU A 14 -1.47 -2.36 -8.40
N GLU A 15 -2.46 -2.61 -9.25
CA GLU A 15 -2.63 -1.89 -10.51
C GLU A 15 -3.40 -0.58 -10.27
N ASP A 16 -2.89 0.53 -10.79
CA ASP A 16 -3.58 1.82 -10.75
C ASP A 16 -4.57 1.98 -11.90
N THR A 17 -5.28 3.11 -11.94
CA THR A 17 -6.27 3.40 -12.98
C THR A 17 -5.67 3.60 -14.38
N ALA A 18 -4.35 3.75 -14.49
CA ALA A 18 -3.62 3.83 -15.75
C ALA A 18 -3.03 2.47 -16.18
N GLY A 19 -3.28 1.40 -15.42
CA GLY A 19 -2.73 0.07 -15.68
C GLY A 19 -1.28 -0.12 -15.20
N THR A 20 -0.72 0.84 -14.46
CA THR A 20 0.64 0.71 -13.92
C THR A 20 0.59 -0.13 -12.65
N VAL A 21 1.44 -1.16 -12.60
CA VAL A 21 1.59 -1.99 -11.41
C VAL A 21 2.60 -1.34 -10.46
N HIS A 22 2.10 -0.93 -9.29
CA HIS A 22 2.89 -0.41 -8.18
C HIS A 22 3.18 -1.54 -7.20
N ARG A 23 4.45 -1.69 -6.83
CA ARG A 23 4.94 -2.66 -5.86
C ARG A 23 5.54 -1.95 -4.66
N LEU A 24 5.37 -2.49 -3.45
CA LEU A 24 5.90 -1.87 -2.22
C LEU A 24 7.41 -1.57 -2.33
N GLU A 25 8.19 -2.49 -2.90
CA GLU A 25 9.63 -2.36 -3.04
C GLU A 25 10.08 -1.17 -3.88
N GLN A 26 9.24 -0.68 -4.80
CA GLN A 26 9.56 0.48 -5.64
C GLN A 26 9.61 1.79 -4.85
N TYR A 27 8.99 1.84 -3.67
CA TYR A 27 8.95 3.02 -2.80
C TYR A 27 10.02 3.03 -1.71
N ARG A 28 11.00 2.12 -1.76
CA ARG A 28 12.10 2.11 -0.79
C ARG A 28 12.80 3.48 -0.71
N GLY A 29 13.12 3.90 0.50
CA GLY A 29 13.71 5.22 0.77
C GLY A 29 12.70 6.37 0.82
N HIS A 30 11.41 6.11 0.60
CA HIS A 30 10.34 7.10 0.67
C HIS A 30 9.31 6.72 1.73
N TRP A 31 8.61 7.72 2.25
CA TRP A 31 7.41 7.50 3.06
C TRP A 31 6.23 7.24 2.13
N LEU A 32 5.48 6.17 2.42
CA LEU A 32 4.30 5.78 1.65
C LEU A 32 3.09 5.68 2.60
N LEU A 33 1.99 6.31 2.21
CA LEU A 33 0.69 6.21 2.89
C LEU A 33 -0.30 5.50 1.95
N MET A 34 -0.91 4.41 2.42
CA MET A 34 -1.92 3.65 1.67
C MET A 34 -3.25 3.69 2.42
N VAL A 35 -4.29 4.20 1.77
CA VAL A 35 -5.62 4.40 2.38
C VAL A 35 -6.63 3.58 1.60
N PHE A 36 -7.31 2.66 2.28
CA PHE A 36 -8.47 1.96 1.71
C PHE A 36 -9.73 2.76 2.02
N HIS A 37 -10.38 3.28 0.98
CA HIS A 37 -11.69 3.91 1.12
C HIS A 37 -12.76 3.04 0.45
N ARG A 38 -13.92 2.91 1.10
CA ARG A 38 -15.07 2.27 0.48
C ARG A 38 -15.74 3.29 -0.45
N HIS A 39 -15.90 2.96 -1.72
CA HIS A 39 -16.86 3.68 -2.55
C HIS A 39 -18.27 3.32 -2.07
N LEU A 40 -18.95 4.29 -1.45
CA LEU A 40 -20.37 4.22 -1.17
C LEU A 40 -21.07 4.86 -2.37
N HIS A 41 -21.82 4.06 -3.11
CA HIS A 41 -22.78 4.53 -4.10
C HIS A 41 -24.02 5.08 -3.40
#